data_AF-A0AA37UMG3-F1
#
_entry.id   AF-A0AA37UMG3-F1
#
_cell.length_a   1.000
_cell.length_b   1.000
_cell.length_c   1.000
_cell.angle_alpha   90.00
_cell.angle_beta   90.00
_cell.angle_gamma   90.00
#
_symmetry.space_group_name_H-M   'P 1'
#
loop_
_entity.id
_entity.type
_entity.pdbx_description
1 polymer ?
#
loop_
_entity_poly.entity_id
_entity_poly.type
_entity_poly.pdbx_seq_one_letter_code
_entity_poly.pdbx_strand_id
1 'polypeptide(L)'
;MSADQPLARIVASGVSPWLDDLSRARLRSGNLAELIQSGRVLGVTTNPTIFDKALAEGDAYDESVAALAAEGADVEQAVRTLTTDDVREAADLFARLLPGPPHGDGRVSIEVDPRLAHDTDGTIAQARELWRLVGRPNVYIKIPATPEGCSRSPRRSRRASASTRR
;
A
#
# COMPACT_ATOMS: atom_id res chain seq x y z
N MET A 1 -8.55 20.65 -11.71
CA MET A 1 -7.51 20.55 -12.75
C MET A 1 -8.09 21.08 -14.06
N SER A 2 -7.34 21.82 -14.87
CA SER A 2 -7.79 22.16 -16.23
C SER A 2 -7.84 20.90 -17.10
N ALA A 3 -8.84 20.80 -17.99
CA ALA A 3 -9.02 19.65 -18.89
C ALA A 3 -7.86 19.44 -19.87
N ASP A 4 -6.98 20.45 -20.04
CA ASP A 4 -5.81 20.40 -20.93
C ASP A 4 -4.61 19.64 -20.37
N GLN A 5 -4.65 19.18 -19.11
CA GLN A 5 -3.56 18.42 -18.49
C GLN A 5 -3.66 16.92 -18.84
N PRO A 6 -2.59 16.24 -19.30
CA PRO A 6 -2.63 14.82 -19.68
C PRO A 6 -3.22 13.89 -18.60
N LEU A 7 -2.86 14.11 -17.34
CA LEU A 7 -3.41 13.34 -16.20
C LEU A 7 -4.91 13.55 -16.02
N ALA A 8 -5.41 14.77 -16.23
CA ALA A 8 -6.86 15.05 -16.13
C ALA A 8 -7.64 14.29 -17.21
N ARG A 9 -7.08 14.14 -18.42
CA ARG A 9 -7.68 13.34 -19.50
C ARG A 9 -7.71 11.84 -19.19
N ILE A 10 -6.65 11.31 -18.56
CA ILE A 10 -6.60 9.91 -18.11
C ILE A 10 -7.69 9.66 -17.05
N VAL A 11 -7.78 10.53 -16.05
CA VAL A 11 -8.82 10.45 -15.00
C VAL A 11 -10.23 10.56 -15.60
N ALA A 12 -10.45 11.51 -16.52
CA ALA A 12 -11.73 11.67 -17.21
C ALA A 12 -12.12 10.44 -18.08
N SER A 13 -11.14 9.63 -18.48
CA SER A 13 -11.36 8.38 -19.20
C SER A 13 -11.69 7.19 -18.26
N GLY A 14 -11.79 7.44 -16.95
CA GLY A 14 -12.08 6.43 -15.94
C GLY A 14 -10.86 5.62 -15.47
N VAL A 15 -9.65 6.09 -15.75
CA VAL A 15 -8.40 5.44 -15.32
C VAL A 15 -7.84 6.14 -14.10
N SER A 16 -7.50 5.36 -13.07
CA SER A 16 -6.94 5.87 -11.81
C SER A 16 -5.41 5.89 -11.84
N PRO A 17 -4.75 7.06 -11.78
CA PRO A 17 -3.30 7.13 -11.71
C PRO A 17 -2.82 6.78 -10.31
N TRP A 18 -1.95 5.78 -10.19
CA TRP A 18 -1.30 5.41 -8.95
C TRP A 18 0.18 5.75 -9.01
N LEU A 19 0.74 6.18 -7.88
CA LEU A 19 2.15 6.48 -7.73
C LEU A 19 2.90 5.20 -7.31
N ASP A 20 3.90 4.80 -8.10
CA ASP A 20 4.76 3.65 -7.80
C ASP A 20 6.02 4.08 -7.04
N ASP A 21 5.81 4.71 -5.90
CA ASP A 21 6.84 5.20 -4.99
C ASP A 21 6.22 5.56 -3.63
N LEU A 22 6.95 5.28 -2.55
CA LEU A 22 6.62 5.75 -1.21
C LEU A 22 7.89 5.88 -0.38
N SER A 23 8.10 7.06 0.19
CA SER A 23 9.15 7.30 1.16
C SER A 23 8.65 8.20 2.28
N ARG A 24 9.22 8.02 3.47
CA ARG A 24 8.98 8.90 4.61
C ARG A 24 9.26 10.37 4.32
N ALA A 25 10.27 10.68 3.52
CA ALA A 25 10.56 12.05 3.09
C ALA A 25 9.40 12.65 2.27
N ARG A 26 8.79 11.87 1.36
CA ARG A 26 7.61 12.29 0.58
C ARG A 26 6.37 12.52 1.45
N LEU A 27 6.19 11.70 2.48
CA LEU A 27 5.12 11.85 3.47
C LEU A 27 5.31 13.15 4.26
N ARG A 28 6.46 13.31 4.90
CA ARG A 28 6.77 14.43 5.81
C ARG A 28 6.87 15.78 5.11
N SER A 29 7.32 15.82 3.86
CA SER A 29 7.38 17.06 3.07
C SER A 29 6.00 17.58 2.64
N GLY A 30 4.92 16.80 2.83
CA GLY A 30 3.59 17.13 2.35
C GLY A 30 3.40 16.89 0.85
N ASN A 31 4.42 16.42 0.13
CA ASN A 31 4.36 16.18 -1.31
C ASN A 31 3.27 15.17 -1.68
N LEU A 32 3.15 14.06 -0.95
CA LEU A 32 2.09 13.08 -1.23
C LEU A 32 0.71 13.72 -1.02
N ALA A 33 0.53 14.50 0.05
CA ALA A 33 -0.74 15.16 0.32
C ALA A 33 -1.15 16.11 -0.82
N GLU A 34 -0.21 16.87 -1.38
CA GLU A 34 -0.42 17.76 -2.54
C GLU A 34 -0.82 16.99 -3.81
N LEU A 35 -0.14 15.87 -4.10
CA LEU A 35 -0.47 15.02 -5.25
C LEU A 35 -1.88 14.44 -5.17
N ILE A 36 -2.30 14.06 -3.96
CA ILE A 36 -3.67 13.59 -3.71
C ILE A 36 -4.67 14.77 -3.82
N GLN A 37 -4.34 15.96 -3.27
CA GLN A 37 -5.25 17.12 -3.27
C GLN A 37 -5.48 17.65 -4.68
N SER A 38 -4.44 17.63 -5.51
CA SER A 38 -4.50 18.05 -6.90
C SER A 38 -5.19 17.04 -7.82
N GLY A 39 -5.56 15.85 -7.33
CA GLY A 39 -6.19 14.79 -8.12
C GLY A 39 -5.24 14.11 -9.11
N ARG A 40 -3.92 14.27 -8.93
CA ARG A 40 -2.89 13.68 -9.79
C ARG A 40 -2.59 12.23 -9.43
N VAL A 41 -2.78 11.86 -8.17
CA VAL A 41 -2.54 10.52 -7.63
C VAL A 41 -3.74 10.08 -6.82
N LEU A 42 -4.23 8.88 -7.11
CA LEU A 42 -5.42 8.29 -6.50
C LEU A 42 -5.11 7.00 -5.72
N GLY A 43 -3.86 6.55 -5.71
CA GLY A 43 -3.37 5.43 -4.90
C GLY A 43 -1.86 5.36 -4.95
N VAL A 44 -1.27 4.52 -4.10
CA VAL A 44 0.19 4.30 -4.05
C VAL A 44 0.50 2.81 -4.05
N THR A 45 1.56 2.45 -4.78
CA THR A 45 2.18 1.12 -4.69
C THR A 45 3.56 1.19 -4.08
N THR A 46 3.88 0.12 -3.35
CA THR A 46 5.22 -0.12 -2.81
C THR A 46 5.68 -1.50 -3.26
N ASN A 47 6.99 -1.72 -3.16
CA ASN A 47 7.66 -2.99 -3.35
C ASN A 47 8.98 -2.96 -2.54
N PRO A 48 9.65 -4.09 -2.33
CA PRO A 48 10.88 -4.12 -1.53
C PRO A 48 11.97 -3.17 -2.03
N THR A 49 12.13 -3.01 -3.35
CA THR A 49 13.14 -2.12 -3.94
C THR A 49 12.85 -0.63 -3.70
N ILE A 50 11.57 -0.23 -3.64
CA ILE A 50 11.18 1.14 -3.27
C ILE A 50 11.61 1.43 -1.83
N PHE A 51 11.36 0.51 -0.90
CA PHE A 51 11.73 0.71 0.50
C PHE A 51 13.23 0.61 0.74
N ASP A 52 13.94 -0.29 0.05
CA ASP A 52 15.41 -0.37 0.11
C ASP A 52 16.05 0.97 -0.24
N LYS A 53 15.63 1.58 -1.35
CA LYS A 53 16.07 2.93 -1.74
C LYS A 53 15.68 3.99 -0.71
N ALA A 54 14.43 3.98 -0.26
CA ALA A 54 13.96 4.97 0.69
C ALA A 54 14.71 4.91 2.02
N LEU A 55 15.00 3.71 2.54
CA LEU A 55 15.73 3.50 3.78
C LEU A 55 17.22 3.83 3.65
N ALA A 56 17.81 3.68 2.46
CA ALA A 56 19.21 4.01 2.20
C ALA A 56 19.46 5.50 1.92
N GLU A 57 18.43 6.28 1.61
CA GLU A 57 18.54 7.67 1.18
C GLU A 57 18.08 8.66 2.26
N GLY A 58 18.92 9.65 2.54
CA GLY A 58 18.60 10.75 3.47
C GLY A 58 18.66 10.36 4.94
N ASP A 59 18.07 11.21 5.79
CA ASP A 59 18.08 11.11 7.26
C ASP A 59 16.68 10.81 7.84
N ALA A 60 15.67 10.63 6.98
CA ALA A 60 14.26 10.57 7.37
C ALA A 60 13.93 9.38 8.32
N TYR A 61 14.77 8.35 8.34
CA TYR A 61 14.58 7.14 9.13
C TYR A 61 15.52 7.05 10.34
N ASP A 62 16.54 7.90 10.45
CA ASP A 62 17.63 7.77 11.44
C ASP A 62 17.10 7.68 12.87
N GLU A 63 16.19 8.56 13.26
CA GLU A 63 15.60 8.57 14.60
C GLU A 63 14.82 7.27 14.90
N SER A 64 14.04 6.79 13.94
CA SER A 64 13.26 5.57 14.12
C SER A 64 14.13 4.31 14.12
N VAL A 65 15.17 4.27 13.29
CA VAL A 65 16.17 3.19 13.29
C VAL A 65 16.91 3.16 14.63
N ALA A 66 17.35 4.32 15.15
CA ALA A 66 18.01 4.41 16.44
C ALA A 66 17.11 3.96 17.59
N ALA A 67 15.82 4.34 17.58
CA ALA A 67 14.84 3.90 18.57
C ALA A 67 14.63 2.38 18.53
N LEU A 68 14.42 1.82 17.34
CA LEU A 68 14.22 0.37 17.17
C LEU A 68 15.48 -0.43 17.56
N ALA A 69 16.67 0.08 17.26
CA ALA A 69 17.92 -0.53 17.68
C ALA A 69 18.07 -0.51 19.22
N ALA A 70 17.68 0.60 19.87
CA ALA A 70 17.69 0.69 21.34
C ALA A 70 16.69 -0.28 22.00
N GLU A 71 15.59 -0.60 21.31
CA GLU A 71 14.61 -1.62 21.73
C GLU A 71 15.06 -3.06 21.43
N GLY A 72 16.20 -3.24 20.77
CA GLY A 72 16.75 -4.55 20.43
C GLY A 72 16.09 -5.22 19.22
N ALA A 73 15.43 -4.44 18.35
CA ALA A 73 14.84 -4.97 17.13
C ALA A 73 15.92 -5.51 16.17
N ASP A 74 15.64 -6.67 15.58
CA ASP A 74 16.45 -7.16 14.47
C ASP A 74 16.15 -6.40 13.16
N VAL A 75 16.95 -6.65 12.12
CA VAL A 75 16.83 -5.96 10.83
C VAL A 75 15.46 -6.19 10.18
N GLU A 76 14.95 -7.42 10.21
CA GLU A 76 13.66 -7.76 9.58
C GLU A 76 12.50 -7.07 10.33
N GLN A 77 12.56 -7.05 11.66
CA GLN A 77 11.62 -6.33 12.52
C GLN A 77 11.67 -4.83 12.27
N ALA A 78 12.86 -4.24 12.15
CA ALA A 78 13.01 -2.81 11.89
C ALA A 78 12.43 -2.44 10.53
N VAL A 79 12.81 -3.14 9.46
CA VAL A 79 12.27 -2.91 8.10
C VAL A 79 10.75 -3.07 8.09
N ARG A 80 10.21 -4.15 8.67
CA ARG A 80 8.75 -4.36 8.72
C ARG A 80 8.03 -3.24 9.47
N THR A 81 8.58 -2.78 10.60
CA THR A 81 7.98 -1.71 11.39
C THR A 81 7.96 -0.40 10.60
N LEU A 82 9.11 0.02 10.08
CA LEU A 82 9.24 1.28 9.34
C LEU A 82 8.34 1.31 8.09
N THR A 83 8.34 0.23 7.31
CA THR A 83 7.54 0.15 6.08
C THR A 83 6.04 0.08 6.35
N THR A 84 5.61 -0.64 7.40
CA THR A 84 4.18 -0.67 7.77
C THR A 84 3.69 0.65 8.37
N ASP A 85 4.55 1.39 9.07
CA ASP A 85 4.24 2.73 9.56
C ASP A 85 4.05 3.73 8.41
N ASP A 86 4.95 3.74 7.43
CA ASP A 86 4.83 4.61 6.26
C ASP A 86 3.58 4.30 5.44
N VAL A 87 3.26 3.01 5.27
CA VAL A 87 2.02 2.58 4.60
C VAL A 87 0.78 2.98 5.39
N ARG A 88 0.83 2.93 6.73
CA ARG A 88 -0.26 3.39 7.60
C ARG A 88 -0.51 4.88 7.43
N GLU A 89 0.55 5.68 7.47
CA GLU A 89 0.46 7.14 7.27
C GLU A 89 -0.06 7.49 5.88
N ALA A 90 0.45 6.83 4.83
CA ALA A 90 -0.07 6.99 3.48
C ALA A 90 -1.56 6.62 3.40
N ALA A 91 -1.97 5.50 4.01
CA ALA A 91 -3.35 5.05 4.02
C ALA A 91 -4.28 6.06 4.70
N ASP A 92 -3.81 6.73 5.77
CA ASP A 92 -4.53 7.81 6.43
C ASP A 92 -4.72 9.03 5.51
N LEU A 93 -3.69 9.43 4.75
CA LEU A 93 -3.80 10.52 3.77
C LEU A 93 -4.80 10.22 2.66
N PHE A 94 -4.88 8.96 2.24
CA PHE A 94 -5.81 8.49 1.20
C PHE A 94 -7.23 8.22 1.72
N ALA A 95 -7.45 8.15 3.03
CA ALA A 95 -8.76 7.81 3.61
C ALA A 95 -9.88 8.76 3.16
N ARG A 96 -9.55 10.03 2.87
CA ARG A 96 -10.52 11.02 2.35
C ARG A 96 -11.09 10.70 0.98
N LEU A 97 -10.44 9.81 0.22
CA LEU A 97 -10.92 9.34 -1.08
C LEU A 97 -11.88 8.14 -0.94
N LEU A 98 -12.19 7.69 0.28
CA LEU A 98 -13.10 6.57 0.53
C LEU A 98 -14.52 7.04 0.89
N PRO A 99 -15.58 6.34 0.42
CA PRO A 99 -15.61 5.31 -0.61
C PRO A 99 -15.85 5.97 -1.98
N GLY A 100 -14.81 6.58 -2.55
CA GLY A 100 -14.89 7.20 -3.87
C GLY A 100 -15.06 6.14 -4.97
N PRO A 101 -16.01 6.29 -5.90
CA PRO A 101 -15.97 5.59 -7.17
C PRO A 101 -14.85 6.20 -8.06
N PRO A 102 -14.15 5.40 -8.88
CA PRO A 102 -14.19 3.94 -9.01
C PRO A 102 -13.58 3.22 -7.80
N HIS A 103 -14.06 2.00 -7.52
CA HIS A 103 -13.76 1.17 -6.33
C HIS A 103 -12.28 0.81 -6.07
N GLY A 104 -11.34 1.38 -6.83
CA GLY A 104 -9.90 1.23 -6.67
C GLY A 104 -9.20 2.41 -5.98
N ASP A 105 -9.81 3.60 -5.89
CA ASP A 105 -9.09 4.78 -5.38
C ASP A 105 -8.92 4.78 -3.86
N GLY A 106 -7.98 5.61 -3.40
CA GLY A 106 -7.63 5.77 -2.01
C GLY A 106 -6.94 4.54 -1.41
N ARG A 107 -6.26 3.73 -2.23
CA ARG A 107 -5.59 2.50 -1.79
C ARG A 107 -4.09 2.68 -1.68
N VAL A 108 -3.49 1.96 -0.73
CA VAL A 108 -2.04 1.86 -0.57
C VAL A 108 -1.67 0.39 -0.53
N SER A 109 -0.72 -0.04 -1.35
CA SER A 109 -0.31 -1.44 -1.34
C SER A 109 1.02 -1.67 -0.62
N ILE A 110 1.15 -2.81 0.04
CA ILE A 110 2.40 -3.32 0.63
C ILE A 110 2.62 -4.76 0.19
N GLU A 111 3.86 -5.14 -0.13
CA GLU A 111 4.19 -6.46 -0.64
C GLU A 111 4.62 -7.41 0.48
N VAL A 112 4.27 -8.69 0.35
CA VAL A 112 4.89 -9.77 1.13
C VAL A 112 6.35 -9.95 0.72
N ASP A 113 7.11 -10.66 1.53
CA ASP A 113 8.49 -11.03 1.23
C ASP A 113 8.54 -11.92 -0.01
N PRO A 114 9.29 -11.52 -1.07
CA PRO A 114 9.45 -12.33 -2.27
C PRO A 114 10.00 -13.73 -2.02
N ARG A 115 10.75 -13.94 -0.92
CA ARG A 115 11.27 -15.26 -0.52
C ARG A 115 10.15 -16.26 -0.19
N LEU A 116 8.96 -15.77 0.15
CA LEU A 116 7.77 -16.59 0.45
C LEU A 116 6.93 -16.89 -0.79
N ALA A 117 7.33 -16.47 -1.99
CA ALA A 117 6.53 -16.61 -3.20
C ALA A 117 6.09 -18.07 -3.52
N HIS A 118 6.82 -19.07 -3.03
CA HIS A 118 6.50 -20.50 -3.18
C HIS A 118 6.07 -21.18 -1.87
N ASP A 119 5.87 -20.40 -0.80
CA ASP A 119 5.34 -20.87 0.48
C ASP A 119 3.95 -20.26 0.69
N THR A 120 2.92 -21.08 0.48
CA THR A 120 1.52 -20.65 0.60
C THR A 120 1.18 -20.24 2.03
N ASP A 121 1.60 -21.04 3.01
CA ASP A 121 1.24 -20.81 4.42
C ASP A 121 2.03 -19.63 4.99
N GLY A 122 3.32 -19.52 4.64
CA GLY A 122 4.16 -18.37 4.96
C GLY A 122 3.61 -17.07 4.37
N THR A 123 3.22 -17.07 3.09
CA THR A 123 2.60 -15.91 2.43
C THR A 123 1.30 -15.49 3.14
N ILE A 124 0.44 -16.44 3.50
CA ILE A 124 -0.82 -16.14 4.21
C ILE A 124 -0.55 -15.56 5.59
N ALA A 125 0.39 -16.15 6.34
CA ALA A 125 0.75 -15.70 7.67
C ALA A 125 1.28 -14.26 7.63
N GLN A 126 2.20 -13.97 6.72
CA GLN A 126 2.77 -12.64 6.59
C GLN A 126 1.76 -11.63 6.05
N ALA A 127 0.90 -12.01 5.10
CA ALA A 127 -0.16 -11.13 4.61
C ALA A 127 -1.11 -10.69 5.75
N ARG A 128 -1.47 -11.61 6.65
CA ARG A 128 -2.27 -11.30 7.84
C ARG A 128 -1.52 -10.43 8.83
N GLU A 129 -0.23 -10.69 9.03
CA GLU A 129 0.63 -9.87 9.87
C GLU A 129 0.69 -8.43 9.37
N LEU A 130 1.03 -8.22 8.09
CA LEU A 130 1.10 -6.89 7.48
C LEU A 130 -0.25 -6.17 7.54
N TRP A 131 -1.35 -6.87 7.24
CA TRP A 131 -2.70 -6.30 7.38
C TRP A 131 -2.99 -5.81 8.79
N ARG A 132 -2.64 -6.61 9.82
CA ARG A 132 -2.82 -6.26 11.23
C ARG A 132 -1.92 -5.10 11.64
N LEU A 133 -0.67 -5.11 11.23
CA LEU A 133 0.30 -4.06 11.56
C LEU A 133 -0.13 -2.72 10.96
N VAL A 134 -0.50 -2.67 9.69
CA VAL A 134 -0.95 -1.42 9.09
C VAL A 134 -2.28 -0.98 9.70
N GLY A 135 -3.24 -1.89 9.88
CA GLY A 135 -4.48 -1.61 10.60
C GLY A 135 -5.36 -0.55 9.91
N ARG A 136 -5.38 -0.53 8.58
CA ARG A 136 -6.21 0.37 7.76
C ARG A 136 -7.00 -0.39 6.70
N PRO A 137 -8.29 -0.05 6.48
CA PRO A 137 -9.18 -0.83 5.61
C PRO A 137 -8.89 -0.66 4.10
N ASN A 138 -8.10 0.34 3.73
CA ASN A 138 -7.74 0.69 2.35
C ASN A 138 -6.34 0.21 1.94
N VAL A 139 -5.75 -0.71 2.69
CA VAL A 139 -4.49 -1.34 2.31
C VAL A 139 -4.77 -2.44 1.29
N TYR A 140 -3.81 -2.72 0.41
CA TYR A 140 -3.76 -3.96 -0.35
C TYR A 140 -2.47 -4.70 -0.04
N ILE A 141 -2.58 -6.00 0.25
CA ILE A 141 -1.41 -6.86 0.36
C ILE A 141 -1.11 -7.40 -1.04
N LYS A 142 0.05 -7.07 -1.60
CA LYS A 142 0.52 -7.60 -2.87
C LYS A 142 1.10 -8.99 -2.60
N ILE A 143 0.62 -9.96 -3.36
CA ILE A 143 1.06 -11.35 -3.33
C ILE A 143 1.62 -11.69 -4.71
N PRO A 144 2.83 -12.27 -4.82
CA PRO A 144 3.39 -12.74 -6.08
C PRO A 144 2.43 -13.68 -6.81
N ALA A 145 2.29 -13.51 -8.13
CA ALA A 145 1.39 -14.31 -8.95
C ALA A 145 1.98 -15.69 -9.34
N THR A 146 2.58 -16.40 -8.38
CA THR A 146 3.01 -17.80 -8.52
C THR A 146 1.80 -18.73 -8.40
N PRO A 147 1.89 -20.00 -8.84
CA PRO A 147 0.84 -20.99 -8.58
C PRO A 147 0.47 -21.07 -7.10
N GLU A 148 1.45 -21.04 -6.21
CA GLU A 148 1.28 -21.07 -4.76
C GLU A 148 0.53 -19.82 -4.26
N GLY A 149 0.95 -18.61 -4.69
CA GLY A 149 0.29 -17.35 -4.35
C GLY A 149 -1.12 -17.19 -4.95
N CYS A 150 -1.37 -17.80 -6.12
CA CYS A 150 -2.67 -17.74 -6.81
C CYS A 150 -3.65 -18.83 -6.38
N SER A 151 -3.15 -19.98 -5.89
CA SER A 151 -3.96 -21.15 -5.52
C SER A 151 -5.06 -20.81 -4.51
N ARG A 152 -4.90 -19.73 -3.75
CA ARG A 152 -5.86 -19.35 -2.71
C ARG A 152 -5.95 -17.85 -2.43
N SER A 153 -5.76 -16.98 -3.44
CA SER A 153 -6.37 -15.65 -3.35
C SER A 153 -7.87 -15.89 -3.14
N PRO A 154 -8.46 -15.49 -1.99
CA PRO A 154 -9.80 -15.88 -1.66
C PRO A 154 -10.70 -15.41 -2.79
N ARG A 155 -11.33 -16.35 -3.50
CA ARG A 155 -12.41 -16.08 -4.45
C ARG A 155 -13.28 -15.02 -3.79
N ARG A 156 -13.24 -13.77 -4.29
CA ARG A 156 -14.18 -12.72 -3.88
C ARG A 156 -15.55 -13.36 -3.90
N SER A 157 -16.16 -13.52 -2.74
CA SER A 157 -17.43 -14.21 -2.60
C SER A 157 -18.44 -13.48 -3.50
N ARG A 158 -18.73 -14.03 -4.67
CA ARG A 158 -19.99 -13.74 -5.37
C ARG A 158 -21.08 -14.29 -4.46
N ARG A 159 -21.50 -13.52 -3.47
CA ARG A 159 -22.84 -13.67 -2.89
C ARG A 159 -23.80 -13.34 -4.02
N ALA A 160 -24.16 -14.37 -4.76
CA ALA A 160 -25.33 -14.34 -5.61
C ALA A 160 -26.53 -14.10 -4.68
N SER A 161 -27.07 -12.88 -4.72
CA SER A 161 -28.38 -12.58 -4.20
C SER A 161 -29.39 -13.33 -5.07
N ALA A 162 -29.72 -14.56 -4.69
CA ALA A 162 -30.84 -15.31 -5.23
C ALA A 162 -31.76 -15.72 -4.08
N SER A 163 -33.05 -15.41 -4.25
CA SER A 163 -34.19 -15.76 -3.39
C SER A 163 -34.30 -14.94 -2.10
N THR A 164 -35.32 -14.10 -1.89
CA THR A 164 -36.73 -14.50 -1.84
C THR A 164 -37.63 -13.29 -2.11
N ARG A 165 -38.40 -13.30 -3.21
CA ARG A 165 -39.66 -12.56 -3.28
C ARG A 165 -40.78 -13.54 -2.92
N ARG A 166 -41.58 -13.15 -1.93
CA ARG A 166 -42.93 -13.68 -1.72
C ARG A 166 -43.85 -13.17 -2.81
#